data_AF-A0AA95FP50-F1
#
_entry.id   AF-A0AA95FP50-F1
#
_cell.length_a   1.000
_cell.length_b   1.000
_cell.length_c   1.000
_cell.angle_alpha   90.00
_cell.angle_beta   90.00
_cell.angle_gamma   90.00
#
_symmetry.space_group_name_H-M   'P 1'
#
loop_
_entity.id
_entity.type
_entity.pdbx_description
1 polymer ?
#
loop_
_entity_poly.entity_id
_entity_poly.type
_entity_poly.pdbx_seq_one_letter_code
_entity_poly.pdbx_strand_id
1 'polypeptide(L)'
;MATGRHKRDTDARPSRLRRTRLPLLAAPIALAVTGGAVALGVATQGATSLVASDASDSLSRVASSPSASASTSASAVPVAPSTSATPAPTRRPVASRSLSRTRMYAEVDLNLWSAAGDAATLDGQLSAGDQAVYTGIRRSGRQQVVVDGETRWVTSGHLSGDKPDPAAGALSDAPCPDGSVERGLKPQTVRVYRAVCHAFPEVTSYLGWGARSEHDTGNAIDVMVYGDKALGDRIAAWAQAHAAELDLYDILWYHRIWTPVRASEGWRTFADRGSATANHMDHVHLGTN
;
A
#
# COMPACT_ATOMS: atom_id res chain seq x y z
N MET A 1 65.41 21.95 40.88
CA MET A 1 66.66 21.16 40.82
C MET A 1 66.37 19.87 40.03
N ALA A 2 67.39 19.05 39.72
CA ALA A 2 67.21 17.75 39.02
C ALA A 2 66.35 16.77 39.87
N THR A 3 65.79 15.65 39.38
CA THR A 3 66.13 14.76 38.24
C THR A 3 64.85 14.35 37.45
N GLY A 4 64.84 13.56 36.37
CA GLY A 4 65.90 12.79 35.69
C GLY A 4 65.44 12.33 34.29
N ARG A 5 66.34 11.73 33.49
CA ARG A 5 66.19 11.56 32.03
C ARG A 5 66.39 10.09 31.61
N HIS A 6 65.38 9.47 30.98
CA HIS A 6 65.61 8.29 30.12
C HIS A 6 64.72 8.29 28.87
N LYS A 7 65.35 8.51 27.72
CA LYS A 7 64.84 8.22 26.38
C LYS A 7 65.42 6.87 25.93
N ARG A 8 64.63 6.04 25.27
CA ARG A 8 65.13 4.90 24.47
C ARG A 8 64.40 4.86 23.14
N ASP A 9 65.08 5.33 22.11
CA ASP A 9 64.76 4.98 20.73
C ASP A 9 65.45 3.64 20.41
N THR A 10 64.79 2.77 19.64
CA THR A 10 65.45 1.67 18.95
C THR A 10 64.76 1.45 17.61
N ASP A 11 65.46 1.73 16.51
CA ASP A 11 65.00 1.45 15.15
C ASP A 11 65.00 -0.06 14.84
N ALA A 12 63.99 -0.51 14.07
CA ALA A 12 64.09 -1.71 13.23
C ALA A 12 63.01 -1.76 12.12
N ARG A 13 63.37 -1.29 10.92
CA ARG A 13 62.79 -1.73 9.63
C ARG A 13 63.94 -2.39 8.85
N PRO A 14 63.71 -3.46 8.03
CA PRO A 14 63.29 -3.17 6.65
C PRO A 14 62.54 -4.28 5.85
N SER A 15 61.44 -3.89 5.20
CA SER A 15 61.13 -4.15 3.78
C SER A 15 60.90 -5.57 3.19
N ARG A 16 60.01 -5.62 2.17
CA ARG A 16 59.77 -6.70 1.18
C ARG A 16 59.01 -7.92 1.76
N LEU A 17 58.06 -8.55 1.06
CA LEU A 17 57.95 -8.80 -0.39
C LEU A 17 56.54 -8.56 -0.98
N ARG A 18 56.50 -8.24 -2.28
CA ARG A 18 55.30 -8.31 -3.14
C ARG A 18 54.85 -9.77 -3.33
N ARG A 19 53.54 -10.02 -3.30
CA ARG A 19 52.91 -11.15 -4.01
C ARG A 19 51.61 -10.72 -4.69
N THR A 20 51.75 -10.22 -5.92
CA THR A 20 50.65 -10.14 -6.89
C THR A 20 50.28 -11.55 -7.36
N ARG A 21 48.98 -11.87 -7.42
CA ARG A 21 48.43 -12.94 -8.27
C ARG A 21 47.26 -12.37 -9.07
N LEU A 22 47.22 -12.74 -10.34
CA LEU A 22 46.18 -12.35 -11.31
C LEU A 22 44.97 -13.30 -11.21
N PRO A 23 43.79 -12.92 -11.74
CA PRO A 23 42.55 -13.68 -11.55
C PRO A 23 42.51 -14.98 -12.34
N LEU A 24 41.72 -15.94 -11.85
CA LEU A 24 41.28 -17.11 -12.60
C LEU A 24 39.97 -16.77 -13.33
N LEU A 25 40.05 -16.71 -14.66
CA LEU A 25 38.88 -16.73 -15.53
C LEU A 25 38.36 -18.17 -15.62
N ALA A 26 37.09 -18.36 -15.31
CA ALA A 26 36.33 -19.58 -15.62
C ALA A 26 35.04 -19.18 -16.32
N ALA A 27 34.94 -19.51 -17.61
CA ALA A 27 33.78 -19.22 -18.46
C ALA A 27 32.69 -20.32 -18.32
N PRO A 28 31.44 -20.10 -18.75
CA PRO A 28 30.30 -20.88 -18.28
C PRO A 28 30.16 -22.25 -18.96
N ILE A 29 29.58 -23.20 -18.23
CA ILE A 29 28.97 -24.41 -18.80
C ILE A 29 27.51 -24.06 -19.12
N ALA A 30 27.19 -23.95 -20.41
CA ALA A 30 25.81 -23.95 -20.88
C ALA A 30 25.32 -25.41 -21.01
N LEU A 31 24.06 -25.68 -20.67
CA LEU A 31 23.41 -26.96 -20.97
C LEU A 31 22.14 -26.74 -21.79
N ALA A 32 21.84 -27.69 -22.67
CA ALA A 32 20.96 -27.49 -23.82
C ALA A 32 19.49 -27.24 -23.46
N VAL A 33 18.85 -26.37 -24.26
CA VAL A 33 17.39 -26.34 -24.41
C VAL A 33 16.98 -27.40 -25.41
N THR A 34 16.03 -28.25 -25.03
CA THR A 34 15.17 -29.01 -25.94
C THR A 34 13.72 -28.78 -25.52
N GLY A 35 12.73 -28.70 -26.41
CA GLY A 35 12.77 -28.96 -27.85
C GLY A 35 11.58 -29.81 -28.32
N GLY A 36 10.39 -29.62 -27.72
CA GLY A 36 9.16 -30.34 -28.06
C GLY A 36 8.37 -29.62 -29.16
N ALA A 37 7.86 -30.37 -30.13
CA ALA A 37 7.33 -29.81 -31.37
C ALA A 37 5.87 -29.33 -31.29
N VAL A 38 5.56 -28.28 -32.05
CA VAL A 38 4.19 -27.88 -32.39
C VAL A 38 3.67 -28.80 -33.52
N ALA A 39 2.53 -29.43 -33.32
CA ALA A 39 1.83 -30.18 -34.36
C ALA A 39 0.67 -29.36 -34.94
N LEU A 40 0.83 -28.91 -36.19
CA LEU A 40 -0.26 -28.30 -36.97
C LEU A 40 -1.15 -29.40 -37.57
N GLY A 41 -2.46 -29.31 -37.35
CA GLY A 41 -3.47 -30.18 -37.97
C GLY A 41 -4.59 -29.35 -38.60
N VAL A 42 -4.71 -29.38 -39.94
CA VAL A 42 -5.74 -28.64 -40.69
C VAL A 42 -6.35 -29.53 -41.78
N ALA A 43 -7.61 -29.90 -41.60
CA ALA A 43 -8.55 -30.40 -42.63
C ALA A 43 -9.97 -30.33 -42.01
N THR A 44 -10.80 -29.30 -42.24
CA THR A 44 -11.57 -28.92 -43.45
C THR A 44 -12.84 -29.74 -43.72
N GLN A 45 -13.92 -29.01 -44.07
CA GLN A 45 -15.24 -29.47 -44.54
C GLN A 45 -16.22 -30.03 -43.49
N GLY A 46 -17.51 -29.73 -43.68
CA GLY A 46 -18.59 -30.14 -42.77
C GLY A 46 -19.72 -29.10 -42.60
N ALA A 47 -20.29 -28.61 -43.70
CA ALA A 47 -21.46 -27.73 -43.64
C ALA A 47 -22.74 -28.49 -43.99
N THR A 48 -23.77 -28.41 -43.14
CA THR A 48 -25.18 -28.12 -43.49
C THR A 48 -26.07 -28.00 -42.25
N SER A 49 -27.17 -27.28 -42.40
CA SER A 49 -28.32 -27.24 -41.47
C SER A 49 -29.38 -28.28 -41.89
N LEU A 50 -30.28 -28.68 -40.98
CA LEU A 50 -31.76 -28.85 -41.14
C LEU A 50 -32.35 -29.97 -40.24
N VAL A 51 -33.54 -29.70 -39.65
CA VAL A 51 -34.58 -30.61 -39.02
C VAL A 51 -34.13 -31.65 -37.96
N ALA A 52 -34.78 -31.85 -36.80
CA ALA A 52 -36.20 -32.11 -36.45
C ALA A 52 -36.69 -33.51 -36.88
N SER A 53 -37.42 -34.32 -36.11
CA SER A 53 -38.06 -34.17 -34.76
C SER A 53 -37.69 -35.38 -33.84
N ASP A 54 -38.43 -35.92 -32.85
CA ASP A 54 -39.88 -35.96 -32.56
C ASP A 54 -40.22 -36.44 -31.12
N ALA A 55 -41.48 -36.21 -30.69
CA ALA A 55 -42.28 -36.81 -29.59
C ALA A 55 -41.68 -36.94 -28.15
N SER A 56 -42.44 -36.83 -27.05
CA SER A 56 -43.89 -36.97 -26.77
C SER A 56 -44.34 -35.90 -25.74
N ASP A 57 -45.49 -35.20 -25.90
CA ASP A 57 -46.87 -35.58 -25.48
C ASP A 57 -47.14 -35.32 -23.97
N SER A 58 -48.22 -34.66 -23.50
CA SER A 58 -49.28 -33.85 -24.15
C SER A 58 -50.08 -32.98 -23.15
N LEU A 59 -50.73 -31.91 -23.65
CA LEU A 59 -51.98 -31.25 -23.18
C LEU A 59 -52.07 -30.73 -21.71
N SER A 60 -52.65 -29.56 -21.36
CA SER A 60 -53.58 -28.59 -22.01
C SER A 60 -53.14 -27.14 -21.67
N ARG A 61 -53.31 -26.06 -22.47
CA ARG A 61 -54.52 -25.42 -23.09
C ARG A 61 -55.60 -25.01 -22.06
N VAL A 62 -56.28 -23.85 -22.10
CA VAL A 62 -56.31 -22.56 -22.87
C VAL A 62 -57.22 -21.59 -22.03
N ALA A 63 -57.24 -20.24 -22.04
CA ALA A 63 -56.72 -19.10 -22.85
C ALA A 63 -56.21 -17.98 -21.88
N SER A 64 -55.70 -16.76 -22.21
CA SER A 64 -55.57 -15.92 -23.44
C SER A 64 -56.54 -14.73 -23.65
N SER A 65 -56.38 -13.62 -22.90
CA SER A 65 -56.54 -12.20 -23.36
C SER A 65 -57.97 -11.67 -23.73
N PRO A 66 -58.22 -10.34 -23.94
CA PRO A 66 -57.31 -9.20 -24.07
C PRO A 66 -57.66 -7.92 -23.25
N SER A 67 -57.01 -6.80 -23.57
CA SER A 67 -57.26 -5.43 -23.07
C SER A 67 -58.12 -4.61 -24.05
N ALA A 68 -58.93 -3.64 -23.56
CA ALA A 68 -58.95 -2.23 -24.01
C ALA A 68 -60.23 -1.41 -23.64
N SER A 69 -60.03 -0.11 -23.41
CA SER A 69 -60.91 1.05 -23.77
C SER A 69 -62.28 1.34 -23.12
N ALA A 70 -62.28 2.45 -22.35
CA ALA A 70 -63.00 3.72 -22.65
C ALA A 70 -64.48 4.01 -22.20
N SER A 71 -64.58 4.93 -21.23
CA SER A 71 -65.34 6.21 -21.28
C SER A 71 -66.86 6.31 -21.00
N THR A 72 -67.26 7.49 -20.48
CA THR A 72 -68.65 8.02 -20.25
C THR A 72 -69.48 7.31 -19.16
N SER A 73 -70.48 7.89 -18.46
CA SER A 73 -70.99 9.27 -18.19
C SER A 73 -72.08 9.17 -17.08
N ALA A 74 -72.60 10.20 -16.38
CA ALA A 74 -72.21 11.59 -16.07
C ALA A 74 -73.19 12.17 -14.99
N SER A 75 -73.05 13.47 -14.63
CA SER A 75 -73.97 14.30 -13.81
C SER A 75 -74.06 14.04 -12.29
N ALA A 76 -74.63 14.93 -11.44
CA ALA A 76 -74.26 16.33 -11.10
C ALA A 76 -75.34 17.00 -10.19
N VAL A 77 -74.97 17.51 -9.00
CA VAL A 77 -75.75 18.49 -8.20
C VAL A 77 -74.75 19.39 -7.40
N PRO A 78 -74.96 20.72 -7.27
CA PRO A 78 -73.95 21.64 -6.71
C PRO A 78 -74.23 22.18 -5.29
N VAL A 79 -73.18 22.64 -4.59
CA VAL A 79 -73.26 23.51 -3.39
C VAL A 79 -72.13 24.58 -3.44
N ALA A 80 -72.36 25.73 -2.80
CA ALA A 80 -71.59 26.97 -2.86
C ALA A 80 -70.18 26.93 -2.19
N PRO A 81 -69.26 27.86 -2.53
CA PRO A 81 -67.87 27.83 -2.03
C PRO A 81 -67.73 28.30 -0.58
N SER A 82 -66.87 27.62 0.19
CA SER A 82 -66.42 28.04 1.53
C SER A 82 -64.91 28.26 1.51
N THR A 83 -64.47 29.51 1.62
CA THR A 83 -63.06 29.92 1.57
C THR A 83 -62.33 29.71 2.91
N SER A 84 -62.07 28.44 3.25
CA SER A 84 -61.23 28.07 4.39
C SER A 84 -59.79 27.79 3.93
N ALA A 85 -58.93 28.81 4.00
CA ALA A 85 -57.52 28.68 3.63
C ALA A 85 -56.71 27.96 4.72
N THR A 86 -56.54 26.64 4.60
CA THR A 86 -55.64 25.86 5.45
C THR A 86 -54.20 26.37 5.32
N PRO A 87 -53.49 26.71 6.41
CA PRO A 87 -52.08 27.08 6.34
C PRO A 87 -51.26 25.87 5.88
N ALA A 88 -50.49 26.02 4.81
CA ALA A 88 -49.57 24.97 4.36
C ALA A 88 -48.51 24.69 5.45
N PRO A 89 -48.17 23.41 5.72
CA PRO A 89 -47.23 23.07 6.77
C PRO A 89 -45.85 23.67 6.46
N THR A 90 -45.44 24.66 7.24
CA THR A 90 -44.13 25.32 7.08
C THR A 90 -43.03 24.30 7.34
N ARG A 91 -42.44 23.76 6.27
CA ARG A 91 -41.21 22.96 6.36
C ARG A 91 -40.13 23.86 6.96
N ARG A 92 -39.88 23.72 8.27
CA ARG A 92 -38.65 24.23 8.89
C ARG A 92 -37.49 23.78 8.00
N PRO A 93 -36.57 24.66 7.58
CA PRO A 93 -35.38 24.22 6.88
C PRO A 93 -34.66 23.25 7.82
N VAL A 94 -34.57 21.98 7.42
CA VAL A 94 -33.70 21.02 8.10
C VAL A 94 -32.30 21.55 7.86
N ALA A 95 -31.69 22.14 8.88
CA ALA A 95 -30.42 22.82 8.75
C ALA A 95 -29.40 21.85 8.16
N SER A 96 -29.03 22.08 6.90
CA SER A 96 -28.01 21.29 6.19
C SER A 96 -26.71 21.47 6.96
N ARG A 97 -26.42 20.54 7.87
CA ARG A 97 -25.31 20.66 8.81
C ARG A 97 -24.03 20.74 8.00
N SER A 98 -23.48 21.95 7.89
CA SER A 98 -22.35 22.25 7.00
C SER A 98 -21.23 21.28 7.33
N LEU A 99 -20.96 20.36 6.40
CA LEU A 99 -19.88 19.41 6.54
C LEU A 99 -18.58 20.22 6.50
N SER A 100 -17.81 20.15 7.58
CA SER A 100 -16.56 20.88 7.74
C SER A 100 -15.54 20.36 6.73
N ARG A 101 -15.56 20.96 5.53
CA ARG A 101 -14.69 20.64 4.39
C ARG A 101 -13.30 21.21 4.61
N THR A 102 -12.54 20.58 5.49
CA THR A 102 -11.16 20.96 5.78
C THR A 102 -10.23 20.30 4.77
N ARG A 103 -9.33 21.07 4.15
CA ARG A 103 -8.19 20.49 3.41
C ARG A 103 -7.25 19.88 4.43
N MET A 104 -6.97 18.60 4.27
CA MET A 104 -6.03 17.86 5.10
C MET A 104 -5.03 17.14 4.18
N TYR A 105 -3.85 16.85 4.69
CA TYR A 105 -2.84 16.05 4.00
C TYR A 105 -2.84 14.62 4.54
N ALA A 106 -2.66 13.64 3.67
CA ALA A 106 -2.45 12.25 4.07
C ALA A 106 -1.09 12.09 4.75
N GLU A 107 -1.07 11.58 5.97
CA GLU A 107 0.16 11.38 6.76
C GLU A 107 1.01 10.21 6.25
N VAL A 108 0.37 9.27 5.57
CA VAL A 108 0.94 8.08 4.93
C VAL A 108 0.18 7.76 3.66
N ASP A 109 0.63 6.78 2.90
CA ASP A 109 -0.15 6.16 1.83
C ASP A 109 -1.47 5.56 2.36
N LEU A 110 -2.59 6.03 1.81
CA LEU A 110 -3.94 5.67 2.21
C LEU A 110 -4.75 5.12 1.04
N ASN A 111 -5.03 3.82 1.09
CA ASN A 111 -5.99 3.14 0.22
C ASN A 111 -7.32 3.92 0.20
N LEU A 112 -7.78 4.27 -1.00
CA LEU A 112 -9.08 4.89 -1.24
C LEU A 112 -10.12 3.79 -1.41
N TRP A 113 -11.17 3.83 -0.59
CA TRP A 113 -12.25 2.84 -0.58
C TRP A 113 -13.56 3.47 -1.05
N SER A 114 -14.35 2.73 -1.83
CA SER A 114 -15.66 3.18 -2.31
C SER A 114 -16.71 3.32 -1.18
N ALA A 115 -16.53 2.60 -0.06
CA ALA A 115 -17.43 2.67 1.09
C ALA A 115 -16.69 2.56 2.45
N ALA A 116 -17.42 2.87 3.53
CA ALA A 116 -16.90 2.82 4.89
C ALA A 116 -16.73 1.38 5.44
N GLY A 117 -17.68 0.49 5.11
CA GLY A 117 -17.75 -0.87 5.68
C GLY A 117 -17.07 -1.95 4.86
N ASP A 118 -17.34 -3.19 5.23
CA ASP A 118 -16.58 -4.37 4.79
C ASP A 118 -16.83 -4.76 3.32
N ALA A 119 -17.99 -4.38 2.77
CA ALA A 119 -18.34 -4.55 1.36
C ALA A 119 -17.72 -3.48 0.42
N ALA A 120 -16.74 -2.70 0.90
CA ALA A 120 -16.07 -1.68 0.09
C ALA A 120 -15.03 -2.27 -0.86
N THR A 121 -15.04 -1.82 -2.11
CA THR A 121 -13.94 -2.06 -3.05
C THR A 121 -12.78 -1.10 -2.79
N LEU A 122 -11.55 -1.57 -3.06
CA LEU A 122 -10.39 -0.71 -3.24
C LEU A 122 -10.53 0.04 -4.57
N ASP A 123 -10.19 1.32 -4.56
CA ASP A 123 -10.48 2.29 -5.62
C ASP A 123 -9.30 3.27 -5.76
N GLY A 124 -8.08 2.72 -5.79
CA GLY A 124 -6.83 3.47 -5.82
C GLY A 124 -6.29 3.88 -4.44
N GLN A 125 -5.45 4.92 -4.43
CA GLN A 125 -4.68 5.36 -3.25
C GLN A 125 -4.52 6.89 -3.25
N LEU A 126 -4.41 7.47 -2.06
CA LEU A 126 -3.98 8.84 -1.79
C LEU A 126 -2.59 8.76 -1.15
N SER A 127 -1.57 9.41 -1.72
CA SER A 127 -0.17 9.23 -1.32
C SER A 127 0.18 10.06 -0.09
N ALA A 128 1.23 9.67 0.64
CA ALA A 128 1.79 10.50 1.72
C ALA A 128 2.11 11.93 1.22
N GLY A 129 1.54 12.94 1.88
CA GLY A 129 1.69 14.35 1.51
C GLY A 129 0.75 14.87 0.41
N ASP A 130 -0.17 14.06 -0.12
CA ASP A 130 -1.26 14.52 -1.00
C ASP A 130 -2.39 15.18 -0.19
N GLN A 131 -3.09 16.14 -0.80
CA GLN A 131 -4.27 16.76 -0.18
C GLN A 131 -5.56 16.01 -0.51
N ALA A 132 -6.43 15.89 0.49
CA ALA A 132 -7.84 15.57 0.30
C ALA A 132 -8.74 16.48 1.15
N VAL A 133 -10.00 16.65 0.73
CA VAL A 133 -10.98 17.43 1.52
C VAL A 133 -11.71 16.49 2.47
N TYR A 134 -11.32 16.49 3.74
CA TYR A 134 -12.02 15.76 4.79
C TYR A 134 -13.43 16.34 4.98
N THR A 135 -14.46 15.49 5.03
CA THR A 135 -15.86 15.95 5.11
C THR A 135 -16.43 16.05 6.54
N GLY A 136 -15.63 15.75 7.56
CA GLY A 136 -16.11 15.64 8.95
C GLY A 136 -16.83 14.33 9.27
N ILE A 137 -17.03 13.41 8.31
CA ILE A 137 -17.72 12.13 8.52
C ILE A 137 -16.71 11.02 8.84
N ARG A 138 -16.96 10.24 9.91
CA ARG A 138 -16.25 9.00 10.25
C ARG A 138 -17.25 7.87 10.49
N ARG A 139 -16.96 6.67 9.97
CA ARG A 139 -17.74 5.42 10.13
C ARG A 139 -16.82 4.21 9.95
N SER A 140 -17.04 3.13 10.70
CA SER A 140 -16.34 1.84 10.52
C SER A 140 -14.80 1.94 10.42
N GLY A 141 -14.16 2.73 11.30
CA GLY A 141 -12.70 2.94 11.29
C GLY A 141 -12.16 3.74 10.10
N ARG A 142 -13.03 4.21 9.19
CA ARG A 142 -12.71 5.06 8.04
C ARG A 142 -13.26 6.48 8.21
N GLN A 143 -12.64 7.43 7.51
CA GLN A 143 -13.06 8.81 7.41
C GLN A 143 -13.27 9.20 5.95
N GLN A 144 -14.33 9.94 5.67
CA GLN A 144 -14.73 10.29 4.32
C GLN A 144 -13.96 11.53 3.83
N VAL A 145 -13.47 11.43 2.60
CA VAL A 145 -12.72 12.48 1.91
C VAL A 145 -13.32 12.75 0.53
N VAL A 146 -13.03 13.92 -0.03
CA VAL A 146 -13.20 14.19 -1.46
C VAL A 146 -11.82 14.28 -2.11
N VAL A 147 -11.62 13.47 -3.15
CA VAL A 147 -10.43 13.42 -4.03
C VAL A 147 -10.95 13.52 -5.46
N ASP A 148 -10.39 14.42 -6.27
CA ASP A 148 -10.79 14.70 -7.65
C ASP A 148 -12.30 14.94 -7.88
N GLY A 149 -13.00 15.39 -6.84
CA GLY A 149 -14.45 15.63 -6.83
C GLY A 149 -15.28 14.41 -6.40
N GLU A 150 -14.70 13.21 -6.40
CA GLU A 150 -15.36 11.99 -5.94
C GLU A 150 -15.28 11.80 -4.43
N THR A 151 -16.32 11.18 -3.86
CA THR A 151 -16.40 10.92 -2.41
C THR A 151 -15.86 9.53 -2.10
N ARG A 152 -14.67 9.48 -1.49
CA ARG A 152 -13.95 8.24 -1.14
C ARG A 152 -13.79 8.11 0.37
N TRP A 153 -13.32 6.97 0.84
CA TRP A 153 -13.05 6.70 2.26
C TRP A 153 -11.60 6.27 2.47
N VAL A 154 -10.93 6.85 3.47
CA VAL A 154 -9.57 6.46 3.90
C VAL A 154 -9.59 6.00 5.35
N THR A 155 -8.56 5.29 5.82
CA THR A 155 -8.41 4.93 7.23
C THR A 155 -8.45 6.17 8.13
N SER A 156 -9.20 6.10 9.24
CA SER A 156 -9.33 7.25 10.16
C SER A 156 -8.09 7.42 11.04
N GLY A 157 -7.70 8.67 11.29
CA GLY A 157 -6.53 9.00 12.12
C GLY A 157 -5.23 9.26 11.36
N HIS A 158 -5.26 9.32 10.02
CA HIS A 158 -4.09 9.54 9.15
C HIS A 158 -4.20 10.81 8.27
N LEU A 159 -4.81 11.87 8.80
CA LEU A 159 -5.00 13.14 8.08
C LEU A 159 -4.63 14.32 8.98
N SER A 160 -3.58 15.06 8.60
CA SER A 160 -3.11 16.26 9.30
C SER A 160 -3.57 17.55 8.62
N GLY A 161 -3.58 18.66 9.36
CA GLY A 161 -3.70 20.00 8.77
C GLY A 161 -2.39 20.47 8.11
N ASP A 162 -1.26 20.00 8.61
CA ASP A 162 0.07 20.28 8.10
C ASP A 162 0.47 19.26 7.03
N LYS A 163 1.24 19.66 6.02
CA LYS A 163 1.79 18.70 5.06
C LYS A 163 2.93 17.93 5.74
N PRO A 164 2.90 16.59 5.81
CA PRO A 164 4.08 15.80 6.15
C PRO A 164 5.19 16.09 5.15
N ASP A 165 6.43 16.17 5.61
CA ASP A 165 7.57 16.26 4.70
C ASP A 165 8.14 14.86 4.42
N PRO A 166 7.74 14.19 3.31
CA PRO A 166 8.33 12.91 2.93
C PRO A 166 9.81 13.07 2.49
N ALA A 167 10.30 14.30 2.32
CA ALA A 167 11.68 14.61 1.97
C ALA A 167 12.49 15.16 3.17
N ALA A 168 12.01 14.94 4.41
CA ALA A 168 12.69 15.29 5.66
C ALA A 168 13.93 14.41 5.91
N GLY A 169 14.94 14.55 5.06
CA GLY A 169 16.17 13.77 5.07
C GLY A 169 16.63 13.46 3.66
N ALA A 170 17.54 14.27 3.12
CA ALA A 170 18.31 13.85 1.95
C ALA A 170 19.11 12.59 2.30
N LEU A 171 19.11 11.58 1.42
CA LEU A 171 19.73 10.29 1.68
C LEU A 171 21.21 10.45 2.07
N SER A 172 21.56 9.95 3.25
CA SER A 172 22.90 10.09 3.83
C SER A 172 23.61 8.75 3.89
N ASP A 173 24.73 8.65 3.17
CA ASP A 173 25.67 7.51 3.21
C ASP A 173 26.68 7.61 4.37
N ALA A 174 26.56 8.62 5.24
CA ALA A 174 27.45 8.81 6.38
C ALA A 174 27.21 7.76 7.49
N PRO A 175 28.24 7.23 8.16
CA PRO A 175 28.06 6.24 9.23
C PRO A 175 27.13 6.71 10.36
N CYS A 176 26.30 5.80 10.86
CA CYS A 176 25.47 6.03 12.05
C CYS A 176 26.29 5.95 13.35
N PRO A 177 25.75 6.42 14.49
CA PRO A 177 26.40 6.26 15.79
C PRO A 177 26.67 4.80 16.19
N ASP A 178 25.78 3.86 15.85
CA ASP A 178 25.99 2.43 16.10
C ASP A 178 26.42 1.68 14.82
N GLY A 179 27.73 1.66 14.57
CA GLY A 179 28.33 0.85 13.51
C GLY A 179 28.27 -0.66 13.74
N SER A 180 27.70 -1.17 14.84
CA SER A 180 27.53 -2.61 15.06
C SER A 180 26.38 -3.20 14.26
N VAL A 181 25.34 -2.40 13.95
CA VAL A 181 24.19 -2.78 13.11
C VAL A 181 24.62 -3.19 11.69
N GLU A 182 25.69 -2.58 11.16
CA GLU A 182 26.26 -2.89 9.84
C GLU A 182 26.89 -4.30 9.75
N ARG A 183 27.06 -4.99 10.87
CA ARG A 183 27.69 -6.32 10.91
C ARG A 183 26.85 -7.35 10.16
N GLY A 184 27.38 -7.87 9.06
CA GLY A 184 26.76 -8.95 8.28
C GLY A 184 25.69 -8.49 7.30
N LEU A 185 25.40 -7.19 7.24
CA LEU A 185 24.53 -6.61 6.21
C LEU A 185 25.24 -6.53 4.85
N LYS A 186 24.47 -6.63 3.76
CA LYS A 186 24.93 -6.25 2.42
C LYS A 186 25.20 -4.73 2.35
N PRO A 187 26.04 -4.27 1.40
CA PRO A 187 26.28 -2.84 1.18
C PRO A 187 25.00 -2.00 0.97
N GLN A 188 23.98 -2.56 0.31
CA GLN A 188 22.72 -1.85 0.09
C GLN A 188 21.90 -1.70 1.37
N THR A 189 21.82 -2.75 2.20
CA THR A 189 21.14 -2.71 3.49
C THR A 189 21.88 -1.82 4.50
N VAL A 190 23.22 -1.72 4.41
CA VAL A 190 24.01 -0.71 5.13
C VAL A 190 23.63 0.72 4.68
N ARG A 191 23.39 0.93 3.38
CA ARG A 191 22.94 2.22 2.86
C ARG A 191 21.52 2.58 3.34
N VAL A 192 20.61 1.61 3.38
CA VAL A 192 19.27 1.78 3.99
C VAL A 192 19.39 2.16 5.47
N TYR A 193 20.20 1.43 6.25
CA TYR A 193 20.45 1.73 7.66
C TYR A 193 20.90 3.18 7.86
N ARG A 194 21.89 3.64 7.08
CA ARG A 194 22.42 5.01 7.16
C ARG A 194 21.41 6.06 6.78
N ALA A 195 20.71 5.89 5.65
CA ALA A 195 19.70 6.85 5.25
C ALA A 195 18.57 6.97 6.30
N VAL A 196 18.11 5.85 6.88
CA VAL A 196 17.12 5.86 7.97
C VAL A 196 17.64 6.53 9.24
N CYS A 197 18.88 6.26 9.68
CA CYS A 197 19.39 6.80 10.95
C CYS A 197 19.65 8.32 10.92
N HIS A 198 19.86 8.90 9.72
CA HIS A 198 19.97 10.36 9.56
C HIS A 198 18.63 11.05 9.28
N ALA A 199 17.65 10.36 8.68
CA ALA A 199 16.29 10.88 8.51
C ALA A 199 15.45 10.80 9.80
N PHE A 200 15.66 9.75 10.61
CA PHE A 200 14.93 9.49 11.86
C PHE A 200 15.89 9.29 13.04
N PRO A 201 16.61 10.35 13.47
CA PRO A 201 17.57 10.27 14.59
C PRO A 201 16.91 9.97 15.95
N GLU A 202 15.58 9.98 16.04
CA GLU A 202 14.84 9.46 17.20
C GLU A 202 14.85 7.91 17.29
N VAL A 203 15.20 7.19 16.22
CA VAL A 203 15.33 5.72 16.24
C VAL A 203 16.73 5.33 16.71
N THR A 204 16.81 4.67 17.86
CA THR A 204 18.09 4.22 18.46
C THR A 204 18.23 2.69 18.53
N SER A 205 17.39 1.93 17.82
CA SER A 205 17.34 0.47 17.90
C SER A 205 16.98 -0.13 16.55
N TYR A 206 17.78 -1.10 16.11
CA TYR A 206 17.68 -1.75 14.80
C TYR A 206 18.06 -3.22 14.91
N LEU A 207 17.43 -4.09 14.13
CA LEU A 207 17.83 -5.50 14.02
C LEU A 207 18.33 -5.77 12.59
N GLY A 208 19.66 -5.79 12.45
CA GLY A 208 20.35 -6.14 11.21
C GLY A 208 20.45 -7.67 11.01
N TRP A 209 21.66 -8.16 10.72
CA TRP A 209 21.91 -9.58 10.43
C TRP A 209 21.50 -10.53 11.55
N GLY A 210 20.95 -11.69 11.18
CA GLY A 210 20.63 -12.78 12.10
C GLY A 210 19.97 -13.95 11.37
N ALA A 211 19.99 -15.16 11.96
CA ALA A 211 19.52 -16.39 11.32
C ALA A 211 17.98 -16.52 11.23
N ARG A 212 17.34 -15.60 10.50
CA ARG A 212 15.89 -15.55 10.23
C ARG A 212 15.63 -14.81 8.91
N SER A 213 14.76 -15.34 8.06
CA SER A 213 14.25 -14.64 6.86
C SER A 213 15.40 -13.99 6.05
N GLU A 214 15.15 -12.84 5.44
CA GLU A 214 16.08 -12.04 4.63
C GLU A 214 17.26 -11.47 5.45
N HIS A 215 17.23 -11.54 6.79
CA HIS A 215 18.36 -11.12 7.65
C HIS A 215 19.52 -12.12 7.63
N ASP A 216 19.30 -13.38 7.22
CA ASP A 216 20.31 -14.44 7.26
C ASP A 216 21.47 -14.18 6.28
N THR A 217 21.10 -13.58 5.15
CA THR A 217 21.90 -13.19 3.99
C THR A 217 22.24 -11.69 4.02
N GLY A 218 21.81 -10.99 5.08
CA GLY A 218 22.09 -9.57 5.29
C GLY A 218 21.30 -8.63 4.37
N ASN A 219 20.16 -9.08 3.82
CA ASN A 219 19.32 -8.34 2.87
C ASN A 219 18.28 -7.43 3.55
N ALA A 220 18.08 -7.56 4.86
CA ALA A 220 17.03 -6.84 5.56
C ALA A 220 17.47 -6.21 6.88
N ILE A 221 16.74 -5.17 7.27
CA ILE A 221 16.88 -4.48 8.55
C ILE A 221 15.50 -4.14 9.11
N ASP A 222 15.31 -4.41 10.42
CA ASP A 222 14.15 -3.94 11.16
C ASP A 222 14.48 -2.61 11.83
N VAL A 223 13.62 -1.61 11.61
CA VAL A 223 13.66 -0.29 12.24
C VAL A 223 12.69 -0.31 13.41
N MET A 224 13.19 -0.37 14.64
CA MET A 224 12.37 -0.66 15.82
C MET A 224 11.62 0.59 16.31
N VAL A 225 10.29 0.51 16.34
CA VAL A 225 9.41 1.61 16.81
C VAL A 225 8.55 1.22 18.01
N TYR A 226 8.49 -0.07 18.34
CA TYR A 226 7.76 -0.66 19.45
C TYR A 226 6.27 -0.26 19.45
N GLY A 227 5.83 0.57 20.39
CA GLY A 227 4.45 1.06 20.45
C GLY A 227 4.17 2.31 19.60
N ASP A 228 5.21 2.97 19.06
CA ASP A 228 5.03 4.20 18.29
C ASP A 228 4.66 3.91 16.83
N LYS A 229 3.35 3.69 16.63
CA LYS A 229 2.79 3.54 15.29
C LYS A 229 3.01 4.79 14.43
N ALA A 230 3.02 6.01 15.01
CA ALA A 230 3.15 7.24 14.23
C ALA A 230 4.57 7.44 13.68
N LEU A 231 5.58 7.02 14.43
CA LEU A 231 6.96 6.92 13.95
C LEU A 231 7.09 5.87 12.84
N GLY A 232 6.55 4.65 13.04
CA GLY A 232 6.59 3.60 12.02
C GLY A 232 5.83 3.96 10.74
N ASP A 233 4.69 4.65 10.88
CA ASP A 233 3.92 5.22 9.76
C ASP A 233 4.77 6.22 8.94
N ARG A 234 5.47 7.16 9.60
CA ARG A 234 6.40 8.09 8.91
C ARG A 234 7.54 7.37 8.20
N ILE A 235 8.19 6.42 8.88
CA ILE A 235 9.34 5.66 8.33
C ILE A 235 8.91 4.85 7.11
N ALA A 236 7.77 4.17 7.17
CA ALA A 236 7.26 3.39 6.05
C ALA A 236 6.94 4.27 4.83
N ALA A 237 6.30 5.43 5.03
CA ALA A 237 6.00 6.37 3.96
C ALA A 237 7.27 6.97 3.31
N TRP A 238 8.26 7.36 4.13
CA TRP A 238 9.57 7.82 3.65
C TRP A 238 10.31 6.72 2.87
N ALA A 239 10.28 5.48 3.36
CA ALA A 239 10.90 4.35 2.69
C ALA A 239 10.21 4.01 1.35
N GLN A 240 8.88 4.14 1.26
CA GLN A 240 8.16 4.04 -0.01
C GLN A 240 8.60 5.13 -1.00
N ALA A 241 8.72 6.38 -0.55
CA ALA A 241 9.12 7.52 -1.38
C ALA A 241 10.54 7.36 -1.96
N HIS A 242 11.48 6.87 -1.16
CA HIS A 242 12.88 6.65 -1.55
C HIS A 242 13.18 5.23 -2.07
N ALA A 243 12.17 4.36 -2.24
CA ALA A 243 12.37 2.93 -2.51
C ALA A 243 13.24 2.63 -3.75
N ALA A 244 13.11 3.45 -4.80
CA ALA A 244 13.90 3.31 -6.03
C ALA A 244 15.35 3.80 -5.87
N GLU A 245 15.59 4.81 -5.04
CA GLU A 245 16.94 5.30 -4.72
C GLU A 245 17.66 4.36 -3.75
N LEU A 246 16.91 3.70 -2.86
CA LEU A 246 17.38 2.76 -1.85
C LEU A 246 17.41 1.30 -2.32
N ASP A 247 17.00 1.00 -3.55
CA ASP A 247 16.94 -0.34 -4.14
C ASP A 247 16.24 -1.37 -3.23
N LEU A 248 15.08 -0.97 -2.70
CA LEU A 248 14.27 -1.80 -1.82
C LEU A 248 13.56 -2.91 -2.61
N TYR A 249 13.53 -4.10 -2.03
CA TYR A 249 12.73 -5.22 -2.51
C TYR A 249 11.29 -5.13 -1.98
N ASP A 250 11.15 -4.90 -0.68
CA ASP A 250 9.86 -4.77 0.00
C ASP A 250 9.92 -3.88 1.26
N ILE A 251 8.73 -3.55 1.76
CA ILE A 251 8.51 -2.88 3.04
C ILE A 251 7.37 -3.61 3.73
N LEU A 252 7.59 -4.10 4.95
CA LEU A 252 6.54 -4.68 5.79
C LEU A 252 6.30 -3.78 7.01
N TRP A 253 5.05 -3.33 7.15
CA TRP A 253 4.64 -2.47 8.27
C TRP A 253 3.16 -2.66 8.64
N TYR A 254 2.92 -2.91 9.92
CA TYR A 254 1.61 -2.98 10.56
C TYR A 254 0.66 -3.97 9.84
N HIS A 255 1.09 -5.23 9.76
CA HIS A 255 0.41 -6.35 9.10
C HIS A 255 0.10 -6.14 7.59
N ARG A 256 0.88 -5.28 6.93
CA ARG A 256 0.78 -5.00 5.50
C ARG A 256 2.16 -5.07 4.85
N ILE A 257 2.20 -5.37 3.55
CA ILE A 257 3.38 -5.38 2.70
C ILE A 257 3.15 -4.48 1.48
N TRP A 258 4.17 -3.73 1.12
CA TRP A 258 4.29 -2.98 -0.13
C TRP A 258 5.58 -3.41 -0.84
N THR A 259 5.58 -3.42 -2.17
CA THR A 259 6.75 -3.78 -3.00
C THR A 259 6.80 -2.89 -4.25
N PRO A 260 7.96 -2.40 -4.72
CA PRO A 260 8.01 -1.54 -5.91
C PRO A 260 7.42 -2.21 -7.16
N VAL A 261 7.69 -3.51 -7.33
CA VAL A 261 7.15 -4.34 -8.42
C VAL A 261 5.62 -4.50 -8.43
N ARG A 262 4.94 -4.11 -7.34
CA ARG A 262 3.46 -4.08 -7.22
C ARG A 262 2.95 -2.75 -6.66
N ALA A 263 3.70 -1.66 -6.83
CA ALA A 263 3.38 -0.36 -6.23
C ALA A 263 1.99 0.17 -6.60
N SER A 264 1.49 -0.16 -7.80
CA SER A 264 0.15 0.17 -8.28
C SER A 264 -1.00 -0.51 -7.54
N GLU A 265 -0.73 -1.55 -6.75
CA GLU A 265 -1.71 -2.18 -5.85
C GLU A 265 -1.72 -1.55 -4.44
N GLY A 266 -0.76 -0.67 -4.14
CA GLY A 266 -0.59 -0.05 -2.82
C GLY A 266 -0.26 -1.06 -1.72
N TRP A 267 -0.71 -0.74 -0.49
CA TRP A 267 -0.53 -1.61 0.67
C TRP A 267 -1.48 -2.81 0.64
N ARG A 268 -0.89 -4.02 0.71
CA ARG A 268 -1.60 -5.31 0.70
C ARG A 268 -1.45 -6.01 2.04
N THR A 269 -2.49 -6.67 2.55
CA THR A 269 -2.36 -7.55 3.73
C THR A 269 -1.65 -8.86 3.37
N PHE A 270 -1.03 -9.51 4.35
CA PHE A 270 -0.51 -10.88 4.24
C PHE A 270 -1.23 -11.81 5.24
N ALA A 271 -0.84 -13.09 5.31
CA ALA A 271 -1.42 -14.05 6.25
C ALA A 271 -0.83 -13.89 7.66
N ASP A 272 -1.69 -13.95 8.68
CA ASP A 272 -1.30 -13.83 10.09
C ASP A 272 -0.24 -14.87 10.46
N ARG A 273 0.91 -14.39 10.97
CA ARG A 273 2.07 -15.19 11.38
C ARG A 273 2.09 -15.48 12.89
N GLY A 274 0.98 -15.23 13.60
CA GLY A 274 0.73 -15.67 14.97
C GLY A 274 1.29 -14.79 16.09
N SER A 275 1.87 -13.62 15.78
CA SER A 275 2.31 -12.64 16.80
C SER A 275 2.42 -11.22 16.23
N ALA A 276 2.38 -10.21 17.10
CA ALA A 276 2.55 -8.80 16.72
C ALA A 276 3.88 -8.56 15.98
N THR A 277 4.98 -9.12 16.49
CA THR A 277 6.31 -9.00 15.89
C THR A 277 6.37 -9.73 14.55
N ALA A 278 5.86 -10.96 14.42
CA ALA A 278 5.84 -11.66 13.13
C ALA A 278 4.91 -10.99 12.09
N ASN A 279 3.94 -10.21 12.55
CA ASN A 279 3.08 -9.36 11.72
C ASN A 279 3.62 -7.93 11.53
N HIS A 280 4.87 -7.66 11.93
CA HIS A 280 5.58 -6.39 11.71
C HIS A 280 4.83 -5.20 12.32
N MET A 281 4.28 -5.37 13.52
CA MET A 281 3.44 -4.37 14.20
C MET A 281 4.22 -3.48 15.19
N ASP A 282 5.48 -3.84 15.48
CA ASP A 282 6.39 -3.18 16.43
C ASP A 282 7.72 -2.71 15.77
N HIS A 283 7.88 -2.92 14.46
CA HIS A 283 9.01 -2.47 13.65
C HIS A 283 8.60 -2.30 12.19
N VAL A 284 9.28 -1.41 11.46
CA VAL A 284 9.23 -1.36 9.99
C VAL A 284 10.37 -2.21 9.46
N HIS A 285 10.06 -3.22 8.66
CA HIS A 285 11.06 -4.06 8.00
C HIS A 285 11.31 -3.58 6.58
N LEU A 286 12.58 -3.50 6.20
CA LEU A 286 13.05 -3.02 4.89
C LEU A 286 13.97 -4.06 4.26
N GLY A 287 13.49 -4.75 3.22
CA GLY A 287 14.29 -5.67 2.39
C GLY A 287 14.96 -4.97 1.22
N THR A 288 16.15 -5.43 0.81
CA THR A 288 16.93 -4.94 -0.35
C THR A 288 17.30 -6.06 -1.31
N ASN A 289 17.61 -5.71 -2.56
CA ASN A 289 18.06 -6.66 -3.60
C ASN A 289 19.49 -7.23 -3.40
#